data_AF-A0A945RA75-F1
#
_entry.id   AF-A0A945RA75-F1
#
_cell.length_a   1.000
_cell.length_b   1.000
_cell.length_c   1.000
_cell.angle_alpha   90.00
_cell.angle_beta   90.00
_cell.angle_gamma   90.00
#
_symmetry.space_group_name_H-M   'P 1'
#
loop_
_entity.id
_entity.type
_entity.pdbx_description
1 polymer ?
#
loop_
_entity_poly.entity_id
_entity_poly.type
_entity_poly.pdbx_seq_one_letter_code
_entity_poly.pdbx_strand_id
1 'polypeptide(L)'
;MKNLLGIGIAAIVAVMSTAVSALPDRIGDFGLMDSDGSFHQLSRYKNLEAVVLMSFDNSCAATDSSVAGLQAMQAEWSERGIGFALINSSSESDVNVIRSAKANRGIDLPLLLDDGQLVSETLSLSKAGEIVVLDPERLTVLYRGPLDSVPQTLSAEIAGTIDNTRVVSASGCDLNFPVKEMHADAVPDYSTEVAPLIVEQCASCHREGGIGPFAMDSHLMLQGWSPMIREVLLTKRMPPTQVDPDIGHFENARYMTEDDLQTLVHWIDAGAPRGAGASDPLTEYEAPNWKEWTLGEPDYIVTAPKMEIPATGVLDYIDVDVELPFDEDKWVKAVQFIPGDESVLHHLLTYVTAPAENFDGGEGNTTSVARRFLEGYAPGKVDAMAFPEETGVYIPEGHKLSMQFHFTTNGRATTDETIIGLYMHDEPPKYENFTRSVASNFKIPAYEQNYPSAAEYTFEEDVVVTGLRAHMHFRGKDMKFSLENPDGSMNDLLSVPNYSYAWQPTYELSEPVTVAAGTKVHVTGTFDNSEFNPANPDPSQELTFGLQSWDEMFIGYWTYHAVEPANPQ
;
A
#
# COMPACT_ATOMS: atom_id res chain seq x y z
N MET A 1 22.87 5.25 -93.03
CA MET A 1 23.39 6.35 -92.18
C MET A 1 22.97 6.08 -90.75
N LYS A 2 23.96 5.94 -89.87
CA LYS A 2 23.95 6.10 -88.39
C LYS A 2 23.28 5.03 -87.51
N ASN A 3 24.18 4.19 -86.99
CA ASN A 3 24.21 3.58 -85.64
C ASN A 3 23.80 4.52 -84.51
N LEU A 4 23.30 3.95 -83.40
CA LEU A 4 23.64 4.26 -81.99
C LEU A 4 22.84 3.27 -81.10
N LEU A 5 23.44 2.18 -80.64
CA LEU A 5 24.00 2.01 -79.28
C LEU A 5 23.15 2.62 -78.15
N GLY A 6 22.43 1.77 -77.42
CA GLY A 6 21.91 2.03 -76.08
C GLY A 6 22.37 0.91 -75.15
N ILE A 7 23.40 1.21 -74.35
CA ILE A 7 24.04 0.34 -73.37
C ILE A 7 23.11 0.17 -72.16
N GLY A 8 23.02 -1.04 -71.64
CA GLY A 8 22.24 -1.38 -70.44
C GLY A 8 22.84 -0.80 -69.16
N ILE A 9 21.95 -0.46 -68.22
CA ILE A 9 22.26 -0.28 -66.81
C ILE A 9 21.26 -1.14 -66.05
N ALA A 10 21.66 -2.36 -65.69
CA ALA A 10 20.98 -3.13 -64.66
C ALA A 10 21.47 -2.60 -63.32
N ALA A 11 20.64 -1.78 -62.66
CA ALA A 11 20.91 -1.34 -61.29
C ALA A 11 20.66 -2.53 -60.35
N ILE A 12 21.73 -3.14 -59.85
CA ILE A 12 21.68 -4.05 -58.71
C ILE A 12 21.40 -3.17 -57.49
N VAL A 13 20.15 -3.15 -57.04
CA VAL A 13 19.80 -2.63 -55.72
C VAL A 13 20.25 -3.69 -54.70
N ALA A 14 21.44 -3.52 -54.16
CA ALA A 14 21.85 -4.23 -52.96
C ALA A 14 20.99 -3.69 -51.80
N VAL A 15 19.99 -4.47 -51.39
CA VAL A 15 19.31 -4.26 -50.11
C VAL A 15 20.36 -4.54 -49.04
N MET A 16 21.00 -3.49 -48.52
CA MET A 16 21.71 -3.60 -47.26
C MET A 16 20.66 -3.78 -46.17
N SER A 17 20.47 -5.03 -45.74
CA SER A 17 19.78 -5.34 -44.49
C SER A 17 20.64 -4.78 -43.37
N THR A 18 20.45 -3.51 -43.01
CA THR A 18 20.87 -3.03 -41.70
C THR A 18 20.08 -3.87 -40.70
N ALA A 19 20.77 -4.72 -39.94
CA ALA A 19 20.19 -5.29 -38.74
C ALA A 19 19.76 -4.09 -37.89
N VAL A 20 18.45 -3.86 -37.84
CA VAL A 20 17.88 -2.93 -36.87
C VAL A 20 18.02 -3.68 -35.55
N SER A 21 19.03 -3.35 -34.74
CA SER A 21 19.05 -3.77 -33.35
C SER A 21 17.77 -3.23 -32.72
N ALA A 22 16.83 -4.12 -32.42
CA ALA A 22 15.64 -3.76 -31.67
C ALA A 22 16.09 -3.47 -30.24
N LEU A 23 15.76 -2.29 -29.72
CA LEU A 23 16.03 -1.96 -28.32
C LEU A 23 15.44 -3.02 -27.39
N PRO A 24 15.97 -3.19 -26.17
CA PRO A 24 15.36 -4.07 -25.18
C PRO A 24 13.87 -3.75 -24.99
N ASP A 25 13.06 -4.80 -24.93
CA ASP A 25 11.62 -4.74 -24.71
C ASP A 25 11.34 -4.03 -23.41
N ARG A 26 10.53 -2.96 -23.46
CA ARG A 26 10.08 -2.26 -22.27
C ARG A 26 8.99 -3.05 -21.57
N ILE A 27 9.02 -3.02 -20.25
CA ILE A 27 7.96 -3.51 -19.39
C ILE A 27 7.43 -2.36 -18.51
N GLY A 28 6.21 -2.51 -18.03
CA GLY A 28 5.74 -1.71 -16.92
C GLY A 28 6.46 -2.09 -15.63
N ASP A 29 6.45 -1.18 -14.65
CA ASP A 29 6.84 -1.52 -13.29
C ASP A 29 5.79 -2.45 -12.65
N PHE A 30 6.20 -3.22 -11.65
CA PHE A 30 5.33 -4.10 -10.88
C PHE A 30 5.87 -4.30 -9.47
N GLY A 31 4.97 -4.68 -8.56
CA GLY A 31 5.27 -4.94 -7.16
C GLY A 31 4.53 -6.16 -6.64
N LEU A 32 5.25 -7.05 -5.97
CA LEU A 32 4.74 -8.28 -5.39
C LEU A 32 5.25 -8.44 -3.96
N MET A 33 4.44 -9.03 -3.11
CA MET A 33 4.90 -9.51 -1.81
C MET A 33 5.60 -10.86 -2.01
N ASP A 34 6.60 -11.19 -1.20
CA ASP A 34 7.16 -12.53 -1.15
C ASP A 34 6.47 -13.39 -0.10
N SER A 35 6.74 -14.70 -0.14
CA SER A 35 6.22 -15.65 0.83
C SER A 35 6.57 -15.32 2.27
N ASP A 36 7.57 -14.48 2.54
CA ASP A 36 8.02 -14.14 3.90
C ASP A 36 7.40 -12.81 4.38
N GLY A 37 6.55 -12.16 3.56
CA GLY A 37 5.85 -10.92 3.87
C GLY A 37 6.62 -9.65 3.50
N SER A 38 7.72 -9.75 2.74
CA SER A 38 8.47 -8.59 2.25
C SER A 38 7.89 -8.09 0.93
N PHE A 39 7.79 -6.77 0.75
CA PHE A 39 7.35 -6.19 -0.52
C PHE A 39 8.52 -5.89 -1.46
N HIS A 40 8.39 -6.32 -2.72
CA HIS A 40 9.38 -6.16 -3.77
C HIS A 40 8.75 -5.38 -4.93
N GLN A 41 9.37 -4.28 -5.36
CA GLN A 41 8.95 -3.52 -6.53
C GLN A 41 10.16 -3.29 -7.44
N LEU A 42 10.02 -3.58 -8.74
CA LEU A 42 11.14 -3.54 -9.67
C LEU A 42 11.82 -2.17 -9.68
N SER A 43 11.04 -1.07 -9.72
CA SER A 43 11.60 0.29 -9.70
C SER A 43 12.32 0.68 -8.40
N ARG A 44 12.18 -0.07 -7.31
CA ARG A 44 12.92 0.18 -6.05
C ARG A 44 14.32 -0.44 -6.07
N TYR A 45 14.63 -1.23 -7.09
CA TYR A 45 15.94 -1.86 -7.29
C TYR A 45 16.84 -1.09 -8.25
N LYS A 46 16.61 0.21 -8.47
CA LYS A 46 17.44 1.06 -9.35
C LYS A 46 18.91 1.16 -8.94
N ASN A 47 19.23 0.77 -7.71
CA ASN A 47 20.60 0.65 -7.23
C ASN A 47 21.31 -0.64 -7.70
N LEU A 48 20.57 -1.57 -8.32
CA LEU A 48 21.07 -2.83 -8.85
C LEU A 48 21.28 -2.70 -10.36
N GLU A 49 22.30 -3.39 -10.88
CA GLU A 49 22.59 -3.48 -12.31
C GLU A 49 21.54 -4.33 -13.02
N ALA A 50 21.02 -5.38 -12.37
CA ALA A 50 19.93 -6.19 -12.90
C ALA A 50 19.20 -6.98 -11.79
N VAL A 51 17.98 -7.41 -12.09
CA VAL A 51 17.20 -8.36 -11.28
C VAL A 51 16.93 -9.62 -12.10
N VAL A 52 17.23 -10.78 -11.54
CA VAL A 52 16.99 -12.10 -12.15
C VAL A 52 15.78 -12.74 -11.46
N LEU A 53 14.72 -12.97 -12.23
CA LEU A 53 13.53 -13.68 -11.75
C LEU A 53 13.42 -15.04 -12.45
N MET A 54 13.11 -16.08 -11.68
CA MET A 54 12.80 -17.40 -12.23
C MET A 54 11.36 -17.78 -11.90
N SER A 55 10.61 -18.15 -12.93
CA SER A 55 9.28 -18.73 -12.78
C SER A 55 9.33 -20.03 -11.98
N PHE A 56 8.42 -20.16 -11.02
CA PHE A 56 8.33 -21.28 -10.12
C PHE A 56 6.91 -21.84 -10.15
N ASP A 57 6.82 -23.17 -10.20
CA ASP A 57 5.59 -23.93 -10.02
C ASP A 57 5.90 -25.09 -9.09
N ASN A 58 5.27 -25.11 -7.92
CA ASN A 58 5.51 -26.13 -6.90
C ASN A 58 5.23 -27.57 -7.39
N SER A 59 4.35 -27.74 -8.37
CA SER A 59 4.02 -29.05 -8.95
C SER A 59 5.09 -29.56 -9.92
N CYS A 60 5.99 -28.69 -10.40
CA CYS A 60 6.98 -29.03 -11.41
C CYS A 60 8.33 -29.45 -10.80
N ALA A 61 8.51 -30.74 -10.53
CA ALA A 61 9.79 -31.27 -10.02
C ALA A 61 11.00 -31.03 -10.95
N ALA A 62 10.77 -30.69 -12.24
CA ALA A 62 11.84 -30.39 -13.17
C ALA A 62 12.59 -29.07 -12.85
N THR A 63 12.05 -28.20 -11.99
CA THR A 63 12.69 -26.93 -11.63
C THR A 63 13.75 -27.05 -10.56
N ASP A 64 13.83 -28.15 -9.80
CA ASP A 64 14.70 -28.29 -8.62
C ASP A 64 16.17 -28.02 -8.95
N SER A 65 16.68 -28.53 -10.09
CA SER A 65 18.06 -28.26 -10.52
C SER A 65 18.29 -26.80 -10.92
N SER A 66 17.29 -26.17 -11.53
CA SER A 66 17.37 -24.78 -11.96
C SER A 66 17.37 -23.85 -10.74
N VAL A 67 16.54 -24.13 -9.74
CA VAL A 67 16.49 -23.39 -8.47
C VAL A 67 17.83 -23.50 -7.73
N ALA A 68 18.39 -24.71 -7.60
CA ALA A 68 19.72 -24.89 -7.01
C ALA A 68 20.81 -24.12 -7.78
N GLY A 69 20.74 -24.12 -9.11
CA GLY A 69 21.63 -23.33 -9.97
C GLY A 69 21.49 -21.82 -9.76
N LEU A 70 20.25 -21.33 -9.59
CA LEU A 70 19.98 -19.92 -9.32
C LEU A 70 20.50 -19.49 -7.95
N GLN A 71 20.32 -20.30 -6.90
CA GLN A 71 20.91 -20.06 -5.57
C GLN A 71 22.44 -20.02 -5.62
N ALA A 72 23.08 -20.90 -6.40
CA ALA A 72 24.52 -20.85 -6.61
C ALA A 72 24.95 -19.56 -7.34
N MET A 73 24.18 -19.10 -8.32
CA MET A 73 24.43 -17.82 -9.00
C MET A 73 24.24 -16.62 -8.07
N GLN A 74 23.22 -16.62 -7.22
CA GLN A 74 23.04 -15.56 -6.22
C GLN A 74 24.30 -15.37 -5.38
N ALA A 75 24.90 -16.45 -4.89
CA ALA A 75 26.12 -16.40 -4.08
C ALA A 75 27.33 -15.80 -4.82
N GLU A 76 27.39 -15.92 -6.15
CA GLU A 76 28.49 -15.38 -6.97
C GLU A 76 28.25 -13.93 -7.41
N TRP A 77 27.00 -13.55 -7.67
CA TRP A 77 26.66 -12.30 -8.37
C TRP A 77 26.08 -11.20 -7.47
N SER A 78 25.62 -11.51 -6.26
CA SER A 78 24.97 -10.51 -5.39
C SER A 78 25.89 -9.33 -5.03
N GLU A 79 27.19 -9.59 -4.80
CA GLU A 79 28.18 -8.53 -4.52
C GLU A 79 28.45 -7.60 -5.72
N ARG A 80 27.96 -7.97 -6.91
CA ARG A 80 28.07 -7.18 -8.14
C ARG A 80 26.79 -6.40 -8.46
N GLY A 81 25.92 -6.22 -7.48
CA GLY A 81 24.68 -5.47 -7.64
C GLY A 81 23.61 -6.21 -8.44
N ILE A 82 23.55 -7.54 -8.35
CA ILE A 82 22.50 -8.34 -9.02
C ILE A 82 21.52 -8.89 -8.00
N GLY A 83 20.22 -8.62 -8.20
CA GLY A 83 19.13 -9.16 -7.39
C GLY A 83 18.63 -10.51 -7.93
N PHE A 84 18.16 -11.39 -7.04
CA PHE A 84 17.64 -12.71 -7.40
C PHE A 84 16.35 -13.00 -6.64
N ALA A 85 15.34 -13.49 -7.34
CA ALA A 85 14.13 -14.02 -6.72
C ALA A 85 13.48 -15.11 -7.60
N LEU A 86 12.60 -15.88 -7.00
CA LEU A 86 11.62 -16.72 -7.69
C LEU A 86 10.29 -15.96 -7.77
N ILE A 87 9.46 -16.29 -8.76
CA ILE A 87 8.08 -15.83 -8.86
C ILE A 87 7.16 -17.05 -8.97
N ASN A 88 6.17 -17.17 -8.08
CA ASN A 88 5.15 -18.21 -8.16
C ASN A 88 4.26 -17.92 -9.37
N SER A 89 4.50 -18.64 -10.47
CA SER A 89 3.75 -18.51 -11.72
C SER A 89 2.64 -19.56 -11.86
N SER A 90 2.35 -20.31 -10.79
CA SER A 90 1.28 -21.30 -10.74
C SER A 90 -0.03 -20.68 -10.26
N SER A 91 -1.14 -21.44 -10.32
CA SER A 91 -2.44 -21.02 -9.79
C SER A 91 -2.62 -21.34 -8.29
N GLU A 92 -1.57 -21.82 -7.61
CA GLU A 92 -1.61 -22.04 -6.15
C GLU A 92 -1.37 -20.70 -5.47
N SER A 93 -2.34 -20.22 -4.69
CA SER A 93 -2.29 -18.94 -3.97
C SER A 93 -2.24 -19.11 -2.44
N ASP A 94 -2.31 -20.33 -1.90
CA ASP A 94 -2.14 -20.54 -0.44
C ASP A 94 -0.67 -20.35 -0.04
N VAL A 95 -0.40 -19.23 0.63
CA VAL A 95 0.95 -18.87 1.10
C VAL A 95 1.59 -19.95 1.98
N ASN A 96 0.81 -20.74 2.72
CA ASN A 96 1.35 -21.81 3.58
C ASN A 96 1.81 -23.02 2.75
N VAL A 97 1.10 -23.33 1.66
CA VAL A 97 1.55 -24.34 0.69
C VAL A 97 2.83 -23.88 0.01
N ILE A 98 2.90 -22.61 -0.39
CA ILE A 98 4.06 -21.99 -1.03
C ILE A 98 5.28 -21.96 -0.07
N ARG A 99 5.10 -21.51 1.17
CA ARG A 99 6.13 -21.55 2.23
C ARG A 99 6.62 -22.96 2.50
N SER A 100 5.70 -23.94 2.57
CA SER A 100 6.05 -25.35 2.76
C SER A 100 6.87 -25.89 1.58
N ALA A 101 6.51 -25.51 0.35
CA ALA A 101 7.26 -25.86 -0.86
C ALA A 101 8.68 -25.29 -0.86
N LYS A 102 8.82 -24.03 -0.46
CA LYS A 102 10.10 -23.32 -0.28
C LYS A 102 10.98 -24.02 0.76
N ALA A 103 10.44 -24.28 1.95
CA ALA A 103 11.15 -24.94 3.04
C ALA A 103 11.60 -26.37 2.69
N ASN A 104 10.71 -27.18 2.08
CA ASN A 104 11.01 -28.56 1.71
C ASN A 104 12.13 -28.68 0.66
N ARG A 105 12.32 -27.64 -0.16
CA ARG A 105 13.37 -27.57 -1.19
C ARG A 105 14.63 -26.82 -0.74
N GLY A 106 14.66 -26.27 0.47
CA GLY A 106 15.79 -25.48 0.95
C GLY A 106 16.03 -24.21 0.12
N ILE A 107 14.94 -23.56 -0.29
CA ILE A 107 14.99 -22.34 -1.10
C ILE A 107 15.15 -21.13 -0.17
N ASP A 108 16.31 -20.49 -0.24
CA ASP A 108 16.62 -19.28 0.54
C ASP A 108 16.29 -17.98 -0.21
N LEU A 109 15.95 -18.08 -1.51
CA LEU A 109 15.59 -16.93 -2.33
C LEU A 109 14.20 -16.38 -1.95
N PRO A 110 13.97 -15.06 -2.10
CA PRO A 110 12.61 -14.51 -2.09
C PRO A 110 11.75 -15.24 -3.12
N LEU A 111 10.52 -15.59 -2.74
CA LEU A 111 9.55 -16.24 -3.62
C LEU A 111 8.33 -15.33 -3.71
N LEU A 112 8.28 -14.55 -4.78
CA LEU A 112 7.26 -13.55 -5.05
C LEU A 112 5.91 -14.23 -5.33
N LEU A 113 4.85 -13.74 -4.69
CA LEU A 113 3.48 -14.21 -4.80
C LEU A 113 2.77 -13.45 -5.94
N ASP A 114 2.59 -14.10 -7.07
CA ASP A 114 1.88 -13.57 -8.25
C ASP A 114 0.57 -14.33 -8.44
N ASP A 115 -0.30 -14.27 -7.42
CA ASP A 115 -1.48 -15.13 -7.31
C ASP A 115 -2.46 -14.96 -8.47
N GLY A 116 -2.63 -13.73 -8.95
CA GLY A 116 -3.40 -13.43 -10.17
C GLY A 116 -2.65 -13.72 -11.48
N GLN A 117 -1.41 -14.22 -11.45
CA GLN A 117 -0.51 -14.51 -12.57
C GLN A 117 -0.20 -13.32 -13.52
N LEU A 118 -0.66 -12.11 -13.20
CA LEU A 118 -0.60 -10.94 -14.08
C LEU A 118 0.82 -10.48 -14.38
N VAL A 119 1.74 -10.60 -13.42
CA VAL A 119 3.15 -10.25 -13.62
C VAL A 119 3.82 -11.31 -14.49
N SER A 120 3.60 -12.58 -14.22
CA SER A 120 4.13 -13.71 -14.99
C SER A 120 3.71 -13.65 -16.46
N GLU A 121 2.45 -13.31 -16.70
CA GLU A 121 1.90 -13.07 -18.02
C GLU A 121 2.50 -11.86 -18.72
N THR A 122 2.66 -10.74 -18.00
CA THR A 122 3.27 -9.50 -18.52
C THR A 122 4.73 -9.76 -18.91
N LEU A 123 5.45 -10.55 -18.11
CA LEU A 123 6.80 -11.03 -18.39
C LEU A 123 6.83 -12.11 -19.46
N SER A 124 5.67 -12.57 -19.94
CA SER A 124 5.49 -13.58 -20.99
C SER A 124 6.30 -14.85 -20.71
N LEU A 125 6.27 -15.28 -19.45
CA LEU A 125 6.80 -16.57 -19.00
C LEU A 125 5.89 -17.69 -19.50
N SER A 126 6.48 -18.83 -19.84
CA SER A 126 5.79 -19.94 -20.49
C SER A 126 6.15 -21.31 -19.91
N LYS A 127 7.31 -21.43 -19.28
CA LYS A 127 7.82 -22.67 -18.68
C LYS A 127 8.23 -22.46 -17.24
N ALA A 128 7.89 -23.38 -16.35
CA ALA A 128 8.45 -23.38 -15.00
C ALA A 128 9.98 -23.56 -15.07
N GLY A 129 10.72 -22.72 -14.34
CA GLY A 129 12.19 -22.65 -14.40
C GLY A 129 12.74 -21.74 -15.50
N GLU A 130 11.87 -21.11 -16.30
CA GLU A 130 12.25 -20.04 -17.22
C GLU A 130 12.66 -18.79 -16.44
N ILE A 131 13.74 -18.15 -16.89
CA ILE A 131 14.32 -16.98 -16.26
C ILE A 131 14.09 -15.76 -17.12
N VAL A 132 13.84 -14.64 -16.46
CA VAL A 132 13.92 -13.30 -17.02
C VAL A 132 15.00 -12.49 -16.31
N VAL A 133 15.80 -11.75 -17.08
CA VAL A 133 16.76 -10.76 -16.54
C VAL A 133 16.21 -9.38 -16.87
N LEU A 134 16.06 -8.56 -15.84
CA LEU A 134 15.42 -7.26 -15.90
C LEU A 134 16.41 -6.16 -15.54
N ASP A 135 16.31 -5.04 -16.25
CA ASP A 135 16.93 -3.78 -15.85
C ASP A 135 15.91 -2.96 -15.04
N PRO A 136 16.15 -2.70 -13.74
CA PRO A 136 15.23 -1.96 -12.88
C PRO A 136 15.23 -0.43 -13.12
N GLU A 137 16.29 0.13 -13.70
CA GLU A 137 16.37 1.56 -14.04
C GLU A 137 15.62 1.87 -15.33
N ARG A 138 15.86 1.08 -16.37
CA ARG A 138 15.24 1.25 -17.69
C ARG A 138 13.86 0.60 -17.79
N LEU A 139 13.48 -0.26 -16.83
CA LEU A 139 12.28 -1.09 -16.87
C LEU A 139 12.21 -1.89 -18.19
N THR A 140 13.26 -2.66 -18.45
CA THR A 140 13.39 -3.43 -19.69
C THR A 140 13.76 -4.88 -19.44
N VAL A 141 13.34 -5.76 -20.34
CA VAL A 141 13.75 -7.17 -20.35
C VAL A 141 15.03 -7.31 -21.14
N LEU A 142 16.09 -7.76 -20.48
CA LEU A 142 17.40 -8.00 -21.10
C LEU A 142 17.48 -9.41 -21.71
N TYR A 143 16.90 -10.39 -21.01
CA TYR A 143 16.94 -11.79 -21.42
C TYR A 143 15.71 -12.57 -20.95
N ARG A 144 15.31 -13.56 -21.75
CA ARG A 144 14.37 -14.62 -21.35
C ARG A 144 14.86 -15.99 -21.81
N GLY A 145 14.86 -17.00 -20.93
CA GLY A 145 15.19 -18.37 -21.29
C GLY A 145 15.80 -19.20 -20.16
N PRO A 146 16.61 -20.23 -20.46
CA PRO A 146 17.26 -21.08 -19.45
C PRO A 146 18.42 -20.37 -18.71
N LEU A 147 18.81 -20.93 -17.55
CA LEU A 147 19.88 -20.43 -16.68
C LEU A 147 21.24 -20.29 -17.37
N ASP A 148 21.59 -21.18 -18.29
CA ASP A 148 22.94 -21.28 -18.88
C ASP A 148 23.42 -20.00 -19.59
N SER A 149 22.51 -19.14 -20.08
CA SER A 149 22.87 -17.89 -20.77
C SER A 149 22.79 -16.65 -19.88
N VAL A 150 22.40 -16.79 -18.61
CA VAL A 150 22.26 -15.67 -17.67
C VAL A 150 23.62 -15.03 -17.34
N PRO A 151 24.70 -15.76 -17.02
CA PRO A 151 26.00 -15.14 -16.69
C PRO A 151 26.58 -14.27 -17.81
N GLN A 152 26.39 -14.67 -19.07
CA GLN A 152 26.84 -13.89 -20.23
C GLN A 152 25.99 -12.63 -20.40
N THR A 153 24.68 -12.72 -20.15
CA THR A 153 23.77 -11.56 -20.17
C THR A 153 24.15 -10.56 -19.07
N LEU A 154 24.33 -11.01 -17.83
CA LEU A 154 24.73 -10.14 -16.72
C LEU A 154 26.09 -9.46 -16.97
N SER A 155 27.05 -10.20 -17.52
CA SER A 155 28.35 -9.63 -17.91
C SER A 155 28.20 -8.56 -18.99
N ALA A 156 27.30 -8.77 -19.96
CA ALA A 156 27.05 -7.83 -21.04
C ALA A 156 26.32 -6.56 -20.54
N GLU A 157 25.42 -6.71 -19.56
CA GLU A 157 24.70 -5.58 -18.94
C GLU A 157 25.67 -4.70 -18.16
N ILE A 158 26.48 -5.28 -17.27
CA ILE A 158 27.50 -4.54 -16.51
C ILE A 158 28.51 -3.84 -17.44
N ALA A 159 28.76 -4.41 -18.62
CA ALA A 159 29.64 -3.79 -19.63
C ALA A 159 28.94 -2.69 -20.46
N GLY A 160 27.62 -2.49 -20.30
CA GLY A 160 26.82 -1.55 -21.09
C GLY A 160 26.70 -1.95 -22.56
N THR A 161 26.69 -3.25 -22.86
CA THR A 161 26.76 -3.77 -24.23
C THR A 161 25.46 -4.40 -24.74
N ILE A 162 24.42 -4.50 -23.91
CA ILE A 162 23.13 -5.04 -24.33
C ILE A 162 22.42 -4.03 -25.22
N ASP A 163 22.12 -4.43 -26.46
CA ASP A 163 21.40 -3.62 -27.44
C ASP A 163 20.01 -4.16 -27.78
N ASN A 164 19.68 -5.39 -27.35
CA ASN A 164 18.38 -6.02 -27.58
C ASN A 164 17.99 -7.05 -26.51
N THR A 165 16.69 -7.37 -26.42
CA THR A 165 16.22 -8.51 -25.62
C THR A 165 16.60 -9.82 -26.28
N ARG A 166 17.30 -10.69 -25.54
CA ARG A 166 17.66 -12.03 -26.03
C ARG A 166 16.68 -13.07 -25.50
N VAL A 167 15.97 -13.74 -26.41
CA VAL A 167 15.03 -14.81 -26.08
C VAL A 167 15.60 -16.16 -26.52
N VAL A 168 15.64 -17.13 -25.61
CA VAL A 168 16.08 -18.51 -25.84
C VAL A 168 15.02 -19.45 -25.29
N SER A 169 14.63 -20.46 -26.06
CA SER A 169 13.63 -21.43 -25.62
C SER A 169 14.04 -22.14 -24.34
N ALA A 170 13.21 -22.01 -23.30
CA ALA A 170 13.38 -22.71 -22.03
C ALA A 170 12.78 -24.13 -22.09
N SER A 171 13.26 -25.00 -21.20
CA SER A 171 12.71 -26.33 -20.95
C SER A 171 12.09 -26.37 -19.55
N GLY A 172 10.98 -27.09 -19.39
CA GLY A 172 10.27 -27.18 -18.12
C GLY A 172 8.82 -27.63 -18.35
N CYS A 173 8.06 -27.70 -17.26
CA CYS A 173 6.60 -27.86 -17.34
C CYS A 173 5.97 -26.62 -17.96
N ASP A 174 4.90 -26.78 -18.73
CA ASP A 174 4.11 -25.66 -19.25
C ASP A 174 3.45 -24.89 -18.11
N LEU A 175 3.56 -23.56 -18.14
CA LEU A 175 2.76 -22.67 -17.30
C LEU A 175 1.43 -22.41 -18.02
N ASN A 176 0.33 -22.54 -17.29
CA ASN A 176 -1.01 -22.30 -17.82
C ASN A 176 -1.58 -21.01 -17.22
N PHE A 177 -2.26 -20.23 -18.05
CA PHE A 177 -2.91 -18.97 -17.68
C PHE A 177 -4.39 -19.01 -18.07
N PRO A 178 -5.20 -19.84 -17.37
CA PRO A 178 -6.56 -20.14 -17.80
C PRO A 178 -7.47 -18.90 -17.84
N VAL A 179 -7.31 -17.97 -16.91
CA VAL A 179 -8.12 -16.73 -16.86
C VAL A 179 -7.75 -15.80 -18.01
N LYS A 180 -6.46 -15.69 -18.36
CA LYS A 180 -6.02 -14.97 -19.56
C LYS A 180 -6.63 -15.54 -20.83
N GLU A 181 -6.58 -16.86 -21.00
CA GLU A 181 -7.14 -17.54 -22.17
C GLU A 181 -8.66 -17.29 -22.26
N MET A 182 -9.35 -17.40 -21.12
CA MET A 182 -10.78 -17.10 -21.03
C MET A 182 -11.10 -15.64 -21.39
N HIS A 183 -10.38 -14.66 -20.84
CA HIS A 183 -10.59 -13.24 -21.12
C HIS A 183 -10.12 -12.82 -22.52
N ALA A 184 -9.20 -13.56 -23.15
CA ALA A 184 -8.84 -13.36 -24.55
C ALA A 184 -9.96 -13.82 -25.50
N ASP A 185 -10.65 -14.92 -25.16
CA ASP A 185 -11.80 -15.43 -25.92
C ASP A 185 -13.07 -14.58 -25.69
N ALA A 186 -13.26 -14.10 -24.46
CA ALA A 186 -14.37 -13.26 -24.05
C ALA A 186 -13.88 -12.13 -23.13
N VAL A 187 -13.55 -10.99 -23.73
CA VAL A 187 -13.09 -9.80 -23.00
C VAL A 187 -14.19 -9.36 -22.00
N PRO A 188 -13.84 -9.06 -20.73
CA PRO A 188 -14.81 -8.60 -19.75
C PRO A 188 -15.61 -7.38 -20.24
N ASP A 189 -16.92 -7.37 -19.99
CA ASP A 189 -17.78 -6.28 -20.42
C ASP A 189 -17.70 -5.10 -19.45
N TYR A 190 -17.53 -3.91 -20.04
CA TYR A 190 -17.41 -2.69 -19.26
C TYR A 190 -18.64 -2.42 -18.36
N SER A 191 -19.85 -2.64 -18.86
CA SER A 191 -21.07 -2.22 -18.17
C SER A 191 -21.48 -3.21 -17.08
N THR A 192 -21.26 -4.51 -17.29
CA THR A 192 -21.73 -5.55 -16.35
C THR A 192 -20.66 -6.09 -15.42
N GLU A 193 -19.38 -5.95 -15.76
CA GLU A 193 -18.28 -6.52 -14.98
C GLU A 193 -17.35 -5.42 -14.46
N VAL A 194 -16.89 -4.49 -15.31
CA VAL A 194 -15.90 -3.48 -14.89
C VAL A 194 -16.51 -2.32 -14.10
N ALA A 195 -17.59 -1.71 -14.58
CA ALA A 195 -18.19 -0.55 -13.93
C ALA A 195 -18.66 -0.84 -12.49
N PRO A 196 -19.29 -1.99 -12.19
CA PRO A 196 -19.60 -2.38 -10.81
C PRO A 196 -18.35 -2.45 -9.91
N LEU A 197 -17.26 -3.04 -10.40
CA LEU A 197 -15.99 -3.10 -9.66
C LEU A 197 -15.44 -1.71 -9.36
N ILE A 198 -15.50 -0.80 -10.32
CA ILE A 198 -15.06 0.59 -10.14
C ILE A 198 -15.93 1.31 -9.10
N VAL A 199 -17.25 1.09 -9.11
CA VAL A 199 -18.16 1.67 -8.11
C VAL A 199 -17.82 1.16 -6.71
N GLU A 200 -17.61 -0.14 -6.57
CA GLU A 200 -17.35 -0.79 -5.28
C GLU A 200 -15.97 -0.43 -4.71
N GLN A 201 -14.92 -0.53 -5.54
CA GLN A 201 -13.53 -0.45 -5.08
C GLN A 201 -12.90 0.94 -5.20
N CYS A 202 -13.37 1.77 -6.13
CA CYS A 202 -12.65 3.00 -6.51
C CYS A 202 -13.47 4.27 -6.33
N ALA A 203 -14.77 4.26 -6.64
CA ALA A 203 -15.57 5.47 -6.77
C ALA A 203 -15.84 6.21 -5.44
N SER A 204 -15.59 5.59 -4.29
CA SER A 204 -15.63 6.28 -3.00
C SER A 204 -14.58 7.41 -2.93
N CYS A 205 -13.38 7.14 -3.44
CA CYS A 205 -12.26 8.07 -3.46
C CYS A 205 -12.13 8.79 -4.81
N HIS A 206 -12.31 8.07 -5.92
CA HIS A 206 -12.19 8.56 -7.29
C HIS A 206 -13.52 9.12 -7.82
N ARG A 207 -13.97 10.22 -7.23
CA ARG A 207 -15.16 10.98 -7.62
C ARG A 207 -14.83 12.46 -7.67
N GLU A 208 -15.71 13.25 -8.28
CA GLU A 208 -15.55 14.70 -8.30
C GLU A 208 -15.49 15.26 -6.87
N GLY A 209 -14.44 16.04 -6.59
CA GLY A 209 -14.15 16.57 -5.25
C GLY A 209 -13.60 15.56 -4.25
N GLY A 210 -13.51 14.27 -4.59
CA GLY A 210 -12.89 13.25 -3.73
C GLY A 210 -11.36 13.36 -3.65
N ILE A 211 -10.73 12.50 -2.83
CA ILE A 211 -9.28 12.47 -2.67
C ILE A 211 -8.53 11.89 -3.87
N GLY A 212 -9.20 11.08 -4.69
CA GLY A 212 -8.60 10.53 -5.90
C GLY A 212 -8.16 11.66 -6.85
N PRO A 213 -7.01 11.54 -7.53
CA PRO A 213 -6.50 12.61 -8.40
C PRO A 213 -7.41 12.93 -9.60
N PHE A 214 -8.36 12.05 -9.92
CA PHE A 214 -9.37 12.24 -10.96
C PHE A 214 -10.63 11.41 -10.64
N ALA A 215 -11.78 11.85 -11.15
CA ALA A 215 -13.04 11.13 -11.07
C ALA A 215 -13.09 9.95 -12.06
N MET A 216 -13.51 8.79 -11.57
CA MET A 216 -13.79 7.58 -12.36
C MET A 216 -15.29 7.47 -12.66
N ASP A 217 -15.85 8.51 -13.28
CA ASP A 217 -17.29 8.75 -13.41
C ASP A 217 -17.86 8.45 -14.81
N SER A 218 -17.04 7.91 -15.71
CA SER A 218 -17.46 7.54 -17.07
C SER A 218 -16.48 6.56 -17.72
N HIS A 219 -16.95 5.83 -18.73
CA HIS A 219 -16.11 4.97 -19.57
C HIS A 219 -14.95 5.75 -20.20
N LEU A 220 -15.22 6.95 -20.71
CA LEU A 220 -14.20 7.75 -21.38
C LEU A 220 -13.04 8.11 -20.44
N MET A 221 -13.37 8.43 -19.18
CA MET A 221 -12.37 8.67 -18.14
C MET A 221 -11.57 7.40 -17.87
N LEU A 222 -12.22 6.25 -17.65
CA LEU A 222 -11.50 5.00 -17.42
C LEU A 222 -10.63 4.59 -18.60
N GLN A 223 -11.11 4.73 -19.84
CA GLN A 223 -10.33 4.43 -21.03
C GLN A 223 -9.12 5.35 -21.17
N GLY A 224 -9.27 6.64 -20.89
CA GLY A 224 -8.17 7.60 -20.96
C GLY A 224 -7.07 7.35 -19.92
N TRP A 225 -7.47 6.93 -18.71
CA TRP A 225 -6.55 6.65 -17.60
C TRP A 225 -6.16 5.16 -17.48
N SER A 226 -6.65 4.29 -18.37
CA SER A 226 -6.47 2.84 -18.26
C SER A 226 -5.00 2.39 -18.13
N PRO A 227 -4.00 2.97 -18.84
CA PRO A 227 -2.61 2.56 -18.66
C PRO A 227 -2.08 2.89 -17.26
N MET A 228 -2.51 4.03 -16.68
CA MET A 228 -2.15 4.43 -15.32
C MET A 228 -2.84 3.53 -14.30
N ILE A 229 -4.13 3.23 -14.49
CA ILE A 229 -4.88 2.31 -13.61
C ILE A 229 -4.14 0.97 -13.57
N ARG A 230 -3.82 0.38 -14.73
CA ARG A 230 -3.07 -0.88 -14.79
C ARG A 230 -1.73 -0.81 -14.06
N GLU A 231 -0.96 0.27 -14.26
CA GLU A 231 0.34 0.44 -13.61
C GLU A 231 0.22 0.58 -12.08
N VAL A 232 -0.76 1.33 -11.59
CA VAL A 232 -1.07 1.46 -10.16
C VAL A 232 -1.45 0.12 -9.53
N LEU A 233 -2.24 -0.70 -10.24
CA LEU A 233 -2.64 -2.04 -9.79
C LEU A 233 -1.44 -2.99 -9.74
N LEU A 234 -0.64 -3.05 -10.82
CA LEU A 234 0.52 -3.94 -10.88
C LEU A 234 1.63 -3.53 -9.91
N THR A 235 1.74 -2.26 -9.56
CA THR A 235 2.68 -1.77 -8.53
C THR A 235 2.11 -1.81 -7.11
N LYS A 236 0.85 -2.26 -6.95
CA LYS A 236 0.11 -2.30 -5.67
C LYS A 236 0.15 -0.96 -4.93
N ARG A 237 0.04 0.15 -5.67
CA ARG A 237 -0.08 1.50 -5.08
C ARG A 237 -1.51 1.85 -4.65
N MET A 238 -2.54 1.29 -5.31
CA MET A 238 -3.99 1.41 -5.01
C MET A 238 -4.73 0.14 -5.51
N PRO A 239 -6.00 -0.19 -5.10
CA PRO A 239 -6.92 0.50 -4.18
C PRO A 239 -7.32 -0.34 -2.96
N PRO A 240 -7.43 0.32 -1.80
CA PRO A 240 -6.44 0.07 -0.78
C PRO A 240 -6.41 -1.41 -0.40
N THR A 241 -5.23 -1.98 -0.33
CA THR A 241 -4.80 -2.67 0.88
C THR A 241 -3.28 -2.57 0.86
N GLN A 242 -2.73 -1.85 1.82
CA GLN A 242 -1.29 -1.83 2.08
C GLN A 242 -0.92 -2.88 3.12
N VAL A 243 -1.92 -3.64 3.57
CA VAL A 243 -1.75 -4.67 4.59
C VAL A 243 -1.60 -6.02 3.93
N ASP A 244 -0.76 -6.84 4.54
CA ASP A 244 -0.60 -8.24 4.17
C ASP A 244 -1.94 -8.97 4.39
N PRO A 245 -2.58 -9.54 3.35
CA PRO A 245 -3.83 -10.27 3.49
C PRO A 245 -3.70 -11.59 4.25
N ASP A 246 -2.48 -12.13 4.42
CA ASP A 246 -2.20 -13.38 5.13
C ASP A 246 -1.92 -13.17 6.63
N ILE A 247 -1.86 -11.92 7.10
CA ILE A 247 -1.62 -11.56 8.50
C ILE A 247 -2.80 -10.72 9.02
N GLY A 248 -3.62 -11.36 9.84
CA GLY A 248 -4.87 -10.75 10.30
C GLY A 248 -5.89 -10.60 9.16
N HIS A 249 -7.01 -9.92 9.44
CA HIS A 249 -7.97 -9.52 8.43
C HIS A 249 -8.76 -8.32 8.92
N PHE A 250 -8.96 -7.34 8.05
CA PHE A 250 -9.57 -6.07 8.43
C PHE A 250 -10.68 -5.70 7.44
N GLU A 251 -11.90 -5.55 7.94
CA GLU A 251 -13.08 -5.28 7.09
C GLU A 251 -12.93 -3.98 6.30
N ASN A 252 -12.24 -2.99 6.89
CA ASN A 252 -12.00 -1.69 6.28
C ASN A 252 -10.74 -1.61 5.42
N ALA A 253 -10.01 -2.73 5.24
CA ALA A 253 -8.82 -2.75 4.41
C ALA A 253 -9.11 -2.82 2.91
N ARG A 254 -10.38 -2.98 2.46
CA ARG A 254 -10.82 -2.96 1.04
C ARG A 254 -10.00 -3.85 0.10
N TYR A 255 -9.73 -5.07 0.53
CA TYR A 255 -9.09 -6.09 -0.32
C TYR A 255 -9.79 -6.21 -1.68
N MET A 256 -8.99 -6.40 -2.71
CA MET A 256 -9.47 -6.73 -4.05
C MET A 256 -9.05 -8.16 -4.39
N THR A 257 -9.97 -8.92 -4.95
CA THR A 257 -9.72 -10.32 -5.30
C THR A 257 -8.82 -10.45 -6.53
N GLU A 258 -8.21 -11.62 -6.69
CA GLU A 258 -7.43 -11.96 -7.89
C GLU A 258 -8.30 -11.88 -9.16
N ASP A 259 -9.54 -12.37 -9.08
CA ASP A 259 -10.50 -12.34 -10.18
C ASP A 259 -10.86 -10.90 -10.59
N ASP A 260 -11.08 -10.00 -9.63
CA ASP A 260 -11.37 -8.58 -9.91
C ASP A 260 -10.16 -7.89 -10.57
N LEU A 261 -8.95 -8.17 -10.05
CA LEU A 261 -7.69 -7.69 -10.62
C LEU A 261 -7.53 -8.17 -12.08
N GLN A 262 -7.73 -9.46 -12.34
CA GLN A 262 -7.63 -10.05 -13.67
C GLN A 262 -8.70 -9.51 -14.62
N THR A 263 -9.92 -9.33 -14.13
CA THR A 263 -11.03 -8.73 -14.89
C THR A 263 -10.65 -7.32 -15.35
N LEU A 264 -10.20 -6.48 -14.43
CA LEU A 264 -9.84 -5.10 -14.73
C LEU A 264 -8.59 -5.02 -15.62
N VAL A 265 -7.52 -5.74 -15.30
CA VAL A 265 -6.27 -5.72 -16.08
C VAL A 265 -6.46 -6.29 -17.49
N HIS A 266 -7.16 -7.42 -17.65
CA HIS A 266 -7.39 -8.00 -18.98
C HIS A 266 -8.34 -7.13 -19.82
N TRP A 267 -9.33 -6.47 -19.22
CA TRP A 267 -10.15 -5.48 -19.92
C TRP A 267 -9.32 -4.28 -20.40
N ILE A 268 -8.39 -3.79 -19.58
CA ILE A 268 -7.45 -2.72 -19.95
C ILE A 268 -6.54 -3.19 -21.10
N ASP A 269 -5.98 -4.39 -21.00
CA ASP A 269 -5.06 -4.97 -22.00
C ASP A 269 -5.75 -5.21 -23.35
N ALA A 270 -7.07 -5.44 -23.35
CA ALA A 270 -7.91 -5.48 -24.55
C ALA A 270 -8.24 -4.09 -25.15
N GLY A 271 -7.71 -3.01 -24.58
CA GLY A 271 -7.93 -1.63 -25.03
C GLY A 271 -9.12 -0.93 -24.36
N ALA A 272 -9.55 -1.40 -23.19
CA ALA A 272 -10.67 -0.86 -22.42
C ALA A 272 -11.97 -0.69 -23.25
N PRO A 273 -12.46 -1.76 -23.92
CA PRO A 273 -13.62 -1.65 -24.80
C PRO A 273 -14.89 -1.25 -24.06
N ARG A 274 -15.71 -0.40 -24.68
CA ARG A 274 -16.98 0.10 -24.12
C ARG A 274 -18.07 -0.95 -23.96
N GLY A 275 -17.98 -2.05 -24.71
CA GLY A 275 -19.04 -3.07 -24.78
C GLY A 275 -20.27 -2.59 -25.58
N ALA A 276 -21.34 -3.39 -25.52
CA ALA A 276 -22.59 -3.13 -26.24
C ALA A 276 -23.68 -2.43 -25.39
N GLY A 277 -23.38 -2.19 -24.10
CA GLY A 277 -24.29 -1.51 -23.17
C GLY A 277 -24.74 -0.13 -23.68
N ALA A 278 -26.05 0.14 -23.59
CA ALA A 278 -26.63 1.37 -24.14
C ALA A 278 -26.39 2.61 -23.25
N SER A 279 -26.29 2.43 -21.94
CA SER A 279 -25.97 3.47 -20.96
C SER A 279 -24.60 3.24 -20.34
N ASP A 280 -24.01 4.30 -19.79
CA ASP A 280 -22.76 4.28 -19.04
C ASP A 280 -23.08 4.23 -17.54
N PRO A 281 -22.89 3.06 -16.88
CA PRO A 281 -23.29 2.92 -15.48
C PRO A 281 -22.58 3.88 -14.53
N LEU A 282 -21.36 4.33 -14.85
CA LEU A 282 -20.62 5.26 -14.00
C LEU A 282 -21.21 6.67 -14.06
N THR A 283 -21.74 7.07 -15.22
CA THR A 283 -22.43 8.37 -15.35
C THR A 283 -23.78 8.41 -14.61
N GLU A 284 -24.32 7.24 -14.29
CA GLU A 284 -25.58 7.07 -13.56
C GLU A 284 -25.35 6.83 -12.05
N TYR A 285 -24.09 6.66 -11.63
CA TYR A 285 -23.75 6.45 -10.22
C TYR A 285 -23.77 7.77 -9.45
N GLU A 286 -24.65 7.86 -8.46
CA GLU A 286 -24.69 8.98 -7.51
C GLU A 286 -23.93 8.61 -6.24
N ALA A 287 -22.74 9.18 -6.07
CA ALA A 287 -21.94 8.95 -4.87
C ALA A 287 -22.57 9.61 -3.63
N PRO A 288 -22.48 9.00 -2.43
CA PRO A 288 -23.03 9.57 -1.20
C PRO A 288 -22.45 10.95 -0.87
N ASN A 289 -23.28 11.90 -0.43
CA ASN A 289 -22.81 13.23 -0.03
C ASN A 289 -22.14 13.19 1.35
N TRP A 290 -20.82 13.07 1.37
CA TRP A 290 -19.98 13.12 2.58
C TRP A 290 -19.96 14.45 3.35
N LYS A 291 -20.57 15.51 2.82
CA LYS A 291 -20.82 16.75 3.59
C LYS A 291 -22.06 16.63 4.48
N GLU A 292 -22.67 15.45 4.52
CA GLU A 292 -23.77 15.09 5.39
C GLU A 292 -23.33 14.11 6.47
N TRP A 293 -24.08 14.10 7.56
CA TRP A 293 -23.88 13.17 8.65
C TRP A 293 -24.33 11.77 8.23
N THR A 294 -23.39 10.83 8.13
CA THR A 294 -23.64 9.50 7.54
C THR A 294 -24.44 8.59 8.48
N LEU A 295 -24.41 8.86 9.78
CA LEU A 295 -25.18 8.14 10.81
C LEU A 295 -26.47 8.88 11.23
N GLY A 296 -26.85 9.95 10.50
CA GLY A 296 -27.93 10.85 10.91
C GLY A 296 -27.42 12.03 11.77
N GLU A 297 -28.32 12.88 12.28
CA GLU A 297 -27.92 14.06 13.06
C GLU A 297 -27.18 13.64 14.35
N PRO A 298 -25.97 14.17 14.63
CA PRO A 298 -25.25 13.90 15.87
C PRO A 298 -25.98 14.44 17.10
N ASP A 299 -25.78 13.80 18.25
CA ASP A 299 -26.33 14.27 19.53
C ASP A 299 -25.71 15.60 19.98
N TYR A 300 -24.46 15.84 19.59
CA TYR A 300 -23.79 17.12 19.79
C TYR A 300 -22.82 17.43 18.65
N ILE A 301 -22.80 18.68 18.18
CA ILE A 301 -21.86 19.16 17.17
C ILE A 301 -20.86 20.09 17.83
N VAL A 302 -19.59 19.73 17.76
CA VAL A 302 -18.46 20.57 18.18
C VAL A 302 -17.97 21.35 16.97
N THR A 303 -17.83 22.67 17.11
CA THR A 303 -17.25 23.52 16.07
C THR A 303 -15.84 23.94 16.49
N ALA A 304 -14.84 23.58 15.69
CA ALA A 304 -13.49 24.09 15.88
C ALA A 304 -13.47 25.61 15.61
N PRO A 305 -12.66 26.39 16.34
CA PRO A 305 -12.52 27.80 16.04
C PRO A 305 -11.99 28.01 14.63
N LYS A 306 -12.56 29.00 13.95
CA LYS A 306 -12.19 29.36 12.58
C LYS A 306 -10.69 29.67 12.47
N MET A 307 -10.04 29.01 11.53
CA MET A 307 -8.62 29.18 11.21
C MET A 307 -8.46 29.75 9.80
N GLU A 308 -7.48 30.65 9.63
CA GLU A 308 -7.15 31.26 8.34
C GLU A 308 -5.89 30.60 7.79
N ILE A 309 -5.98 30.04 6.58
CA ILE A 309 -4.90 29.28 5.94
C ILE A 309 -4.34 30.12 4.79
N PRO A 310 -3.03 30.45 4.82
CA PRO A 310 -2.41 31.21 3.75
C PRO A 310 -2.34 30.39 2.45
N ALA A 311 -2.22 31.07 1.31
CA ALA A 311 -2.10 30.41 0.03
C ALA A 311 -0.85 29.53 -0.10
N THR A 312 0.24 29.92 0.57
CA THR A 312 1.55 29.26 0.46
C THR A 312 2.28 29.32 1.79
N GLY A 313 3.15 28.35 2.02
CA GLY A 313 4.02 28.29 3.18
C GLY A 313 3.80 27.02 3.99
N VAL A 314 4.65 26.84 4.98
CA VAL A 314 4.53 25.80 5.99
C VAL A 314 3.78 26.37 7.18
N LEU A 315 2.78 25.66 7.69
CA LEU A 315 2.13 25.98 8.95
C LEU A 315 2.65 25.03 10.02
N ASP A 316 2.91 25.59 11.20
CA ASP A 316 3.09 24.77 12.39
C ASP A 316 1.78 24.07 12.74
N TYR A 317 1.88 22.97 13.48
CA TYR A 317 0.71 22.30 14.06
C TYR A 317 -0.02 23.29 14.97
N ILE A 318 -1.35 23.26 14.92
CA ILE A 318 -2.21 24.16 15.69
C ILE A 318 -2.96 23.31 16.71
N ASP A 319 -2.59 23.46 17.97
CA ASP A 319 -3.32 22.85 19.08
C ASP A 319 -4.40 23.80 19.59
N VAL A 320 -5.61 23.25 19.73
CA VAL A 320 -6.81 24.00 20.11
C VAL A 320 -7.57 23.20 21.16
N ASP A 321 -8.00 23.89 22.21
CA ASP A 321 -8.96 23.35 23.16
C ASP A 321 -10.37 23.86 22.87
N VAL A 322 -11.35 22.95 22.86
CA VAL A 322 -12.78 23.26 22.76
C VAL A 322 -13.49 22.78 24.01
N GLU A 323 -14.06 23.73 24.75
CA GLU A 323 -14.87 23.46 25.94
C GLU A 323 -16.19 22.77 25.56
N LEU A 324 -16.59 21.79 26.37
CA LEU A 324 -17.85 21.08 26.20
C LEU A 324 -18.86 21.56 27.26
N PRO A 325 -20.14 21.77 26.89
CA PRO A 325 -21.15 22.32 27.81
C PRO A 325 -21.81 21.25 28.69
N PHE A 326 -21.25 20.04 28.74
CA PHE A 326 -21.87 18.92 29.46
C PHE A 326 -21.75 19.12 30.97
N ASP A 327 -22.89 19.00 31.66
CA ASP A 327 -23.05 19.05 33.11
C ASP A 327 -23.15 17.66 33.75
N GLU A 328 -22.89 16.62 32.96
CA GLU A 328 -22.80 15.23 33.36
C GLU A 328 -21.79 14.48 32.49
N ASP A 329 -21.38 13.31 32.93
CA ASP A 329 -20.49 12.44 32.18
C ASP A 329 -21.17 11.91 30.90
N LYS A 330 -20.41 11.85 29.80
CA LYS A 330 -20.90 11.38 28.50
C LYS A 330 -20.08 10.21 27.97
N TRP A 331 -20.70 9.38 27.16
CA TRP A 331 -20.06 8.25 26.48
C TRP A 331 -20.28 8.36 24.99
N VAL A 332 -19.19 8.49 24.23
CA VAL A 332 -19.24 8.60 22.77
C VAL A 332 -19.15 7.21 22.15
N LYS A 333 -20.10 6.88 21.27
CA LYS A 333 -20.14 5.61 20.52
C LYS A 333 -19.65 5.75 19.08
N ALA A 334 -19.71 6.95 18.52
CA ALA A 334 -19.19 7.23 17.18
C ALA A 334 -18.81 8.71 17.03
N VAL A 335 -17.92 8.99 16.07
CA VAL A 335 -17.44 10.33 15.73
C VAL A 335 -17.41 10.49 14.21
N GLN A 336 -17.79 11.66 13.71
CA GLN A 336 -17.59 12.03 12.31
C GLN A 336 -17.01 13.43 12.21
N PHE A 337 -16.00 13.61 11.37
CA PHE A 337 -15.47 14.92 11.02
C PHE A 337 -16.06 15.41 9.70
N ILE A 338 -16.45 16.68 9.65
CA ILE A 338 -16.75 17.39 8.41
C ILE A 338 -15.78 18.58 8.33
N PRO A 339 -14.71 18.49 7.51
CA PRO A 339 -13.76 19.57 7.33
C PRO A 339 -14.44 20.83 6.79
N GLY A 340 -13.95 22.01 7.21
CA GLY A 340 -14.39 23.28 6.63
C GLY A 340 -13.86 23.45 5.21
N ASP A 341 -12.56 23.20 5.03
CA ASP A 341 -11.91 23.11 3.72
C ASP A 341 -11.02 21.85 3.63
N GLU A 342 -11.62 20.79 3.07
CA GLU A 342 -10.99 19.48 2.82
C GLU A 342 -9.72 19.56 1.95
N SER A 343 -9.54 20.65 1.19
CA SER A 343 -8.38 20.81 0.30
C SER A 343 -7.11 21.27 1.02
N VAL A 344 -7.20 21.64 2.31
CA VAL A 344 -6.06 22.09 3.12
C VAL A 344 -5.90 21.35 4.43
N LEU A 345 -6.95 20.75 5.00
CA LEU A 345 -6.84 19.96 6.23
C LEU A 345 -6.12 18.64 5.94
N HIS A 346 -4.88 18.51 6.42
CA HIS A 346 -4.09 17.30 6.26
C HIS A 346 -4.41 16.31 7.39
N HIS A 347 -4.17 16.65 8.65
CA HIS A 347 -4.59 15.81 9.79
C HIS A 347 -5.36 16.62 10.84
N LEU A 348 -6.29 15.97 11.53
CA LEU A 348 -6.88 16.45 12.79
C LEU A 348 -6.93 15.28 13.78
N LEU A 349 -6.33 15.43 14.96
CA LEU A 349 -6.42 14.45 16.04
C LEU A 349 -7.19 15.02 17.23
N THR A 350 -8.18 14.29 17.74
CA THR A 350 -9.04 14.77 18.82
C THR A 350 -8.93 13.89 20.07
N TYR A 351 -8.61 14.51 21.20
CA TYR A 351 -8.44 13.86 22.50
C TYR A 351 -9.39 14.45 23.54
N VAL A 352 -9.80 13.63 24.51
CA VAL A 352 -10.50 14.09 25.72
C VAL A 352 -9.46 14.38 26.79
N THR A 353 -9.42 15.61 27.29
CA THR A 353 -8.43 16.06 28.28
C THR A 353 -9.08 16.74 29.48
N ALA A 354 -8.40 16.69 30.63
CA ALA A 354 -8.90 17.35 31.82
C ALA A 354 -8.84 18.88 31.68
N PRO A 355 -9.71 19.66 32.34
CA PRO A 355 -9.77 21.11 32.13
C PRO A 355 -8.45 21.85 32.45
N ALA A 356 -7.68 21.35 33.43
CA ALA A 356 -6.38 21.92 33.80
C ALA A 356 -5.18 21.25 33.08
N GLU A 357 -5.42 20.26 32.22
CA GLU A 357 -4.36 19.60 31.46
C GLU A 357 -3.84 20.53 30.37
N ASN A 358 -2.51 20.74 30.38
CA ASN A 358 -1.82 21.44 29.30
C ASN A 358 -1.37 20.39 28.27
N PHE A 359 -2.21 20.17 27.27
CA PHE A 359 -1.99 19.15 26.24
C PHE A 359 -1.19 19.75 25.07
N ASP A 360 0.06 19.34 24.94
CA ASP A 360 0.99 19.78 23.88
C ASP A 360 1.06 18.72 22.78
N GLY A 361 -0.09 18.47 22.15
CA GLY A 361 -0.22 17.51 21.07
C GLY A 361 -0.19 16.03 21.46
N GLY A 362 -0.88 15.21 20.67
CA GLY A 362 -0.91 13.75 20.89
C GLY A 362 0.34 13.02 20.41
N GLU A 363 1.06 13.62 19.46
CA GLU A 363 2.19 12.99 18.77
C GLU A 363 3.55 13.47 19.28
N GLY A 364 3.63 14.08 20.46
CA GLY A 364 4.89 14.53 21.05
C GLY A 364 5.89 13.39 21.30
N ASN A 365 7.18 13.73 21.47
CA ASN A 365 8.30 12.79 21.67
C ASN A 365 8.18 12.00 22.99
N THR A 366 7.28 11.02 22.98
CA THR A 366 6.95 10.11 24.06
C THR A 366 6.96 8.70 23.50
N THR A 367 7.50 7.74 24.26
CA THR A 367 7.69 6.38 23.74
C THR A 367 6.46 5.50 23.92
N SER A 368 5.61 5.76 24.92
CA SER A 368 4.28 5.12 24.99
C SER A 368 3.34 5.85 25.94
N VAL A 369 2.11 6.12 25.49
CA VAL A 369 1.06 6.71 26.33
C VAL A 369 -0.32 6.22 25.88
N ALA A 370 -1.19 5.89 26.84
CA ALA A 370 -2.60 5.60 26.58
C ALA A 370 -3.44 6.85 26.80
N ARG A 371 -4.39 7.11 25.90
CA ARG A 371 -5.26 8.29 25.96
C ARG A 371 -6.69 7.94 25.56
N ARG A 372 -7.63 8.78 26.01
CA ARG A 372 -8.98 8.90 25.47
C ARG A 372 -8.90 9.62 24.13
N PHE A 373 -8.57 8.86 23.11
CA PHE A 373 -8.56 9.34 21.74
C PHE A 373 -9.97 9.16 21.18
N LEU A 374 -10.61 10.26 20.79
CA LEU A 374 -11.87 10.16 20.09
C LEU A 374 -11.59 9.63 18.70
N GLU A 375 -10.83 10.38 17.90
CA GLU A 375 -10.58 9.99 16.53
C GLU A 375 -9.61 10.92 15.79
N GLY A 376 -9.10 10.42 14.67
CA GLY A 376 -8.24 11.12 13.74
C GLY A 376 -8.89 11.27 12.35
N TYR A 377 -8.80 12.46 11.81
CA TYR A 377 -9.06 12.74 10.39
C TYR A 377 -7.75 12.72 9.61
N ALA A 378 -7.79 12.09 8.45
CA ALA A 378 -6.82 12.23 7.37
C ALA A 378 -7.60 12.38 6.06
N PRO A 379 -7.00 12.95 5.00
CA PRO A 379 -7.73 13.25 3.78
C PRO A 379 -8.27 11.94 3.19
N GLY A 380 -9.49 11.97 2.63
CA GLY A 380 -10.13 10.77 2.07
C GLY A 380 -10.89 9.91 3.08
N LYS A 381 -10.79 10.21 4.39
CA LYS A 381 -11.71 9.66 5.38
C LYS A 381 -13.04 10.39 5.31
N VAL A 382 -14.09 9.68 4.92
CA VAL A 382 -15.43 10.24 4.66
C VAL A 382 -16.51 9.65 5.55
N ASP A 383 -16.22 8.50 6.14
CA ASP A 383 -17.17 7.75 6.96
C ASP A 383 -17.05 8.14 8.44
N ALA A 384 -18.13 8.00 9.17
CA ALA A 384 -18.10 8.08 10.63
C ALA A 384 -17.36 6.86 11.18
N MET A 385 -16.52 7.05 12.19
CA MET A 385 -15.96 5.94 12.94
C MET A 385 -16.88 5.61 14.10
N ALA A 386 -17.36 4.37 14.12
CA ALA A 386 -18.05 3.80 15.27
C ALA A 386 -17.04 3.01 16.11
N PHE A 387 -17.11 3.15 17.42
CA PHE A 387 -16.36 2.26 18.31
C PHE A 387 -17.01 0.87 18.33
N PRO A 388 -16.25 -0.19 18.62
CA PRO A 388 -16.79 -1.56 18.72
C PRO A 388 -18.00 -1.67 19.65
N GLU A 389 -18.82 -2.70 19.43
CA GLU A 389 -20.03 -2.95 20.23
C GLU A 389 -19.74 -2.99 21.74
N GLU A 390 -20.65 -2.43 22.55
CA GLU A 390 -20.50 -2.30 24.02
C GLU A 390 -19.26 -1.51 24.49
N THR A 391 -18.60 -0.76 23.59
CA THR A 391 -17.49 0.15 23.94
C THR A 391 -17.84 1.61 23.69
N GLY A 392 -17.05 2.53 24.25
CA GLY A 392 -17.12 3.95 23.92
C GLY A 392 -16.00 4.74 24.58
N VAL A 393 -15.81 5.97 24.12
CA VAL A 393 -14.87 6.92 24.73
C VAL A 393 -15.59 7.75 25.77
N TYR A 394 -15.06 7.75 26.99
CA TYR A 394 -15.62 8.48 28.11
C TYR A 394 -15.23 9.96 28.09
N ILE A 395 -16.20 10.85 28.26
CA ILE A 395 -16.00 12.29 28.46
C ILE A 395 -16.54 12.63 29.85
N PRO A 396 -15.67 12.75 30.87
CA PRO A 396 -16.13 13.15 32.19
C PRO A 396 -16.61 14.60 32.21
N GLU A 397 -17.51 14.92 33.15
CA GLU A 397 -18.00 16.28 33.36
C GLU A 397 -16.84 17.29 33.45
N GLY A 398 -17.00 18.44 32.79
CA GLY A 398 -16.02 19.52 32.77
C GLY A 398 -14.73 19.23 32.00
N HIS A 399 -14.62 18.10 31.31
CA HIS A 399 -13.53 17.84 30.37
C HIS A 399 -13.75 18.59 29.04
N LYS A 400 -12.66 18.79 28.33
CA LYS A 400 -12.61 19.49 27.04
C LYS A 400 -12.12 18.55 25.94
N LEU A 401 -12.24 19.00 24.70
CA LEU A 401 -11.58 18.37 23.56
C LEU A 401 -10.30 19.12 23.22
N SER A 402 -9.16 18.45 23.30
CA SER A 402 -7.89 18.96 22.76
C SER A 402 -7.69 18.43 21.36
N MET A 403 -7.63 19.34 20.39
CA MET A 403 -7.58 19.08 18.96
C MET A 403 -6.25 19.55 18.40
N GLN A 404 -5.57 18.69 17.64
CA GLN A 404 -4.33 19.01 16.97
C GLN A 404 -4.56 19.03 15.47
N PHE A 405 -4.45 20.21 14.85
CA PHE A 405 -4.62 20.43 13.42
C PHE A 405 -3.27 20.51 12.71
N HIS A 406 -3.19 19.87 11.54
CA HIS A 406 -2.10 20.03 10.59
C HIS A 406 -2.68 20.37 9.22
N PHE A 407 -2.29 21.53 8.68
CA PHE A 407 -2.75 22.02 7.38
C PHE A 407 -1.62 22.02 6.36
N THR A 408 -1.94 21.67 5.11
CA THR A 408 -1.05 21.82 3.95
C THR A 408 -1.60 22.90 3.02
N THR A 409 -0.75 23.87 2.63
CA THR A 409 -1.17 24.94 1.71
C THR A 409 -1.25 24.44 0.27
N ASN A 410 -2.24 24.93 -0.49
CA ASN A 410 -2.55 24.43 -1.84
C ASN A 410 -2.51 25.51 -2.94
N GLY A 411 -1.93 26.68 -2.66
CA GLY A 411 -1.85 27.81 -3.60
C GLY A 411 -3.03 28.78 -3.52
N ARG A 412 -4.04 28.53 -2.68
CA ARG A 412 -5.18 29.42 -2.47
C ARG A 412 -5.39 29.69 -0.97
N ALA A 413 -5.46 30.97 -0.61
CA ALA A 413 -5.81 31.34 0.76
C ALA A 413 -7.28 30.98 1.02
N THR A 414 -7.54 30.36 2.18
CA THR A 414 -8.84 29.83 2.55
C THR A 414 -9.03 29.86 4.06
N THR A 415 -10.17 29.38 4.53
CA THR A 415 -10.50 29.28 5.95
C THR A 415 -11.07 27.92 6.26
N ASP A 416 -10.63 27.32 7.36
CA ASP A 416 -11.18 26.08 7.87
C ASP A 416 -11.98 26.35 9.15
N GLU A 417 -13.16 25.76 9.23
CA GLU A 417 -14.02 25.73 10.42
C GLU A 417 -14.59 24.31 10.52
N THR A 418 -13.70 23.35 10.73
CA THR A 418 -14.06 21.93 10.85
C THR A 418 -15.05 21.71 11.99
N ILE A 419 -16.06 20.86 11.73
CA ILE A 419 -17.03 20.42 12.72
C ILE A 419 -16.91 18.93 13.01
N ILE A 420 -17.23 18.56 14.24
CA ILE A 420 -17.18 17.19 14.74
C ILE A 420 -18.57 16.81 15.25
N GLY A 421 -19.16 15.77 14.67
CA GLY A 421 -20.36 15.15 15.19
C GLY A 421 -20.00 14.11 16.25
N LEU A 422 -20.55 14.27 17.45
CA LEU A 422 -20.45 13.29 18.54
C LEU A 422 -21.78 12.54 18.65
N TYR A 423 -21.71 11.22 18.54
CA TYR A 423 -22.85 10.33 18.74
C TYR A 423 -22.68 9.64 20.09
N MET A 424 -23.69 9.76 20.94
CA MET A 424 -23.61 9.34 22.34
C MET A 424 -24.34 8.02 22.57
N HIS A 425 -23.93 7.31 23.60
CA HIS A 425 -24.74 6.25 24.19
C HIS A 425 -25.82 6.84 25.09
N ASP A 426 -27.00 6.20 25.09
CA ASP A 426 -28.09 6.56 26.02
C ASP A 426 -27.77 6.09 27.45
N GLU A 427 -27.11 4.93 27.57
CA GLU A 427 -26.67 4.31 28.83
C GLU A 427 -25.17 4.00 28.75
N PRO A 428 -24.40 4.03 29.85
CA PRO A 428 -22.97 3.74 29.81
C PRO A 428 -22.66 2.38 29.16
N PRO A 429 -21.75 2.32 28.16
CA PRO A 429 -21.31 1.06 27.58
C PRO A 429 -20.51 0.27 28.60
N LYS A 430 -20.42 -1.04 28.40
CA LYS A 430 -19.72 -1.93 29.33
C LYS A 430 -18.22 -1.61 29.47
N TYR A 431 -17.59 -1.18 28.36
CA TYR A 431 -16.15 -0.99 28.28
C TYR A 431 -15.75 0.43 27.85
N GLU A 432 -14.68 0.96 28.44
CA GLU A 432 -14.04 2.20 28.00
C GLU A 432 -12.96 1.89 26.95
N ASN A 433 -13.05 2.57 25.82
CA ASN A 433 -12.11 2.43 24.71
C ASN A 433 -10.93 3.40 24.87
N PHE A 434 -9.71 2.88 24.71
CA PHE A 434 -8.46 3.62 24.76
C PHE A 434 -7.66 3.41 23.48
N THR A 435 -6.81 4.38 23.17
CA THR A 435 -5.75 4.22 22.17
C THR A 435 -4.40 4.47 22.83
N ARG A 436 -3.46 3.53 22.65
CA ARG A 436 -2.08 3.66 23.13
C ARG A 436 -1.13 3.81 21.96
N SER A 437 -0.26 4.81 22.01
CA SER A 437 0.91 4.89 21.14
C SER A 437 2.03 3.99 21.68
N VAL A 438 2.73 3.31 20.78
CA VAL A 438 3.95 2.54 21.04
C VAL A 438 4.97 3.00 20.02
N ALA A 439 5.96 3.76 20.48
CA ALA A 439 6.87 4.53 19.65
C ALA A 439 8.32 4.38 20.09
N SER A 440 9.24 4.63 19.17
CA SER A 440 10.68 4.54 19.44
C SER A 440 11.42 5.80 19.02
N ASN A 441 12.51 6.09 19.73
CA ASN A 441 13.49 7.05 19.25
C ASN A 441 14.37 6.40 18.18
N PHE A 442 14.75 7.18 17.18
CA PHE A 442 15.61 6.75 16.09
C PHE A 442 16.54 7.88 15.67
N LYS A 443 17.56 7.51 14.90
CA LYS A 443 18.48 8.43 14.27
C LYS A 443 18.89 7.85 12.92
N ILE A 444 18.19 8.25 11.87
CA ILE A 444 18.32 7.68 10.52
C ILE A 444 19.49 8.38 9.82
N PRO A 445 20.56 7.66 9.43
CA PRO A 445 21.67 8.26 8.70
C PRO A 445 21.25 8.75 7.31
N ALA A 446 22.01 9.70 6.76
CA ALA A 446 21.88 10.11 5.37
C ALA A 446 22.10 8.91 4.42
N TYR A 447 21.29 8.83 3.36
CA TYR A 447 21.33 7.80 2.31
C TYR A 447 21.10 6.35 2.76
N GLU A 448 20.68 6.12 4.02
CA GLU A 448 20.41 4.78 4.53
C GLU A 448 19.11 4.23 3.92
N GLN A 449 19.21 3.16 3.13
CA GLN A 449 18.07 2.59 2.40
C GLN A 449 17.20 1.69 3.28
N ASN A 450 17.77 1.08 4.34
CA ASN A 450 17.06 0.11 5.17
C ASN A 450 17.39 0.32 6.64
N TYR A 451 16.92 1.42 7.24
CA TYR A 451 17.13 1.68 8.66
C TYR A 451 16.04 0.99 9.50
N PRO A 452 16.35 -0.06 10.28
CA PRO A 452 15.35 -0.74 11.11
C PRO A 452 14.99 0.11 12.33
N SER A 453 13.71 0.10 12.71
CA SER A 453 13.19 0.71 13.93
C SER A 453 12.25 -0.25 14.65
N ALA A 454 12.23 -0.17 15.98
CA ALA A 454 11.44 -1.05 16.81
C ALA A 454 11.03 -0.37 18.10
N ALA A 455 9.77 -0.58 18.51
CA ALA A 455 9.20 -0.13 19.76
C ALA A 455 8.50 -1.31 20.45
N GLU A 456 8.51 -1.32 21.78
CA GLU A 456 7.84 -2.34 22.58
C GLU A 456 7.06 -1.73 23.74
N TYR A 457 5.99 -2.40 24.15
CA TYR A 457 5.22 -2.10 25.35
C TYR A 457 4.72 -3.39 25.99
N THR A 458 4.48 -3.41 27.30
CA THR A 458 3.91 -4.58 27.99
C THR A 458 2.60 -4.19 28.64
N PHE A 459 1.52 -4.87 28.29
CA PHE A 459 0.23 -4.67 28.95
C PHE A 459 0.31 -5.19 30.38
N GLU A 460 -0.09 -4.37 31.35
CA GLU A 460 -0.04 -4.72 32.79
C GLU A 460 -1.33 -5.37 33.28
N GLU A 461 -2.38 -5.35 32.47
CA GLU A 461 -3.69 -5.93 32.72
C GLU A 461 -4.18 -6.70 31.49
N ASP A 462 -5.21 -7.53 31.68
CA ASP A 462 -5.86 -8.23 30.58
C ASP A 462 -6.66 -7.22 29.74
N VAL A 463 -6.39 -7.16 28.44
CA VAL A 463 -7.05 -6.23 27.50
C VAL A 463 -7.61 -6.98 26.29
N VAL A 464 -8.51 -6.33 25.57
CA VAL A 464 -8.97 -6.75 24.24
C VAL A 464 -8.53 -5.70 23.24
N VAL A 465 -7.66 -6.07 22.30
CA VAL A 465 -7.22 -5.23 21.20
C VAL A 465 -8.23 -5.31 20.06
N THR A 466 -8.66 -4.15 19.58
CA THR A 466 -9.73 -4.01 18.59
C THR A 466 -9.27 -3.33 17.30
N GLY A 467 -8.16 -2.59 17.32
CA GLY A 467 -7.66 -1.93 16.11
C GLY A 467 -6.19 -1.52 16.20
N LEU A 468 -5.58 -1.36 15.03
CA LEU A 468 -4.15 -1.08 14.85
C LEU A 468 -3.93 0.00 13.79
N ARG A 469 -2.98 0.91 14.00
CA ARG A 469 -2.62 1.93 13.01
C ARG A 469 -1.11 2.14 12.95
N ALA A 470 -0.56 2.00 11.75
CA ALA A 470 0.83 2.35 11.44
C ALA A 470 0.96 3.86 11.16
N HIS A 471 1.98 4.49 11.71
CA HIS A 471 2.26 5.91 11.47
C HIS A 471 3.78 6.19 11.37
N MET A 472 4.17 6.71 10.21
CA MET A 472 5.51 7.17 9.83
C MET A 472 5.38 8.32 8.81
N HIS A 473 6.45 9.07 8.55
CA HIS A 473 6.44 10.11 7.52
C HIS A 473 6.95 9.59 6.16
N PHE A 474 7.55 10.46 5.34
CA PHE A 474 7.89 10.18 3.94
C PHE A 474 8.86 9.02 3.74
N ARG A 475 9.68 8.70 4.75
CA ARG A 475 10.67 7.62 4.63
C ARG A 475 10.16 6.31 5.18
N GLY A 476 8.96 6.26 5.76
CA GLY A 476 8.34 4.99 6.17
C GLY A 476 8.28 4.01 5.00
N LYS A 477 8.78 2.79 5.21
CA LYS A 477 8.85 1.75 4.18
C LYS A 477 7.92 0.58 4.48
N ASP A 478 7.96 0.11 5.72
CA ASP A 478 7.14 -0.99 6.23
C ASP A 478 6.93 -0.87 7.74
N MET A 479 5.86 -1.47 8.25
CA MET A 479 5.60 -1.60 9.68
C MET A 479 4.81 -2.87 9.99
N LYS A 480 5.10 -3.53 11.10
CA LYS A 480 4.50 -4.78 11.55
C LYS A 480 4.23 -4.75 13.05
N PHE A 481 3.13 -5.37 13.45
CA PHE A 481 2.61 -5.43 14.82
C PHE A 481 2.52 -6.89 15.25
N SER A 482 3.15 -7.22 16.38
CA SER A 482 3.20 -8.59 16.90
C SER A 482 2.96 -8.62 18.42
N LEU A 483 2.42 -9.73 18.90
CA LEU A 483 2.29 -10.07 20.31
C LEU A 483 3.36 -11.11 20.68
N GLU A 484 4.00 -10.93 21.82
CA GLU A 484 4.83 -11.92 22.51
C GLU A 484 4.15 -12.28 23.83
N ASN A 485 3.52 -13.46 23.87
CA ASN A 485 2.85 -13.96 25.06
C ASN A 485 3.86 -14.23 26.19
N PRO A 486 3.43 -14.32 27.47
CA PRO A 486 4.32 -14.62 28.58
C PRO A 486 5.10 -15.93 28.48
N ASP A 487 4.65 -16.87 27.64
CA ASP A 487 5.35 -18.13 27.33
C ASP A 487 6.41 -18.01 26.22
N GLY A 488 6.57 -16.82 25.63
CA GLY A 488 7.48 -16.49 24.54
C GLY A 488 6.95 -16.81 23.14
N SER A 489 5.69 -17.25 23.01
CA SER A 489 5.08 -17.45 21.69
C SER A 489 4.78 -16.11 21.01
N MET A 490 5.06 -16.04 19.71
CA MET A 490 4.84 -14.86 18.88
C MET A 490 3.59 -15.02 18.03
N ASN A 491 2.81 -13.95 17.89
CA ASN A 491 1.67 -13.88 16.96
C ASN A 491 1.63 -12.52 16.27
N ASP A 492 1.59 -12.51 14.94
CA ASP A 492 1.50 -11.28 14.17
C ASP A 492 0.02 -10.87 14.02
N LEU A 493 -0.27 -9.58 14.16
CA LEU A 493 -1.63 -9.03 14.06
C LEU A 493 -1.84 -8.16 12.83
N LEU A 494 -0.83 -7.38 12.44
CA LEU A 494 -0.87 -6.48 11.29
C LEU A 494 0.51 -6.43 10.66
N SER A 495 0.58 -6.49 9.33
CA SER A 495 1.78 -6.18 8.56
C SER A 495 1.42 -5.21 7.44
N VAL A 496 2.18 -4.12 7.31
CA VAL A 496 2.05 -3.09 6.28
C VAL A 496 3.34 -3.11 5.44
N PRO A 497 3.51 -4.07 4.52
CA PRO A 497 4.79 -4.33 3.86
C PRO A 497 5.15 -3.28 2.79
N ASN A 498 4.17 -2.52 2.30
CA ASN A 498 4.37 -1.42 1.37
C ASN A 498 3.73 -0.13 1.92
N TYR A 499 4.28 0.36 3.02
CA TYR A 499 3.76 1.54 3.70
C TYR A 499 3.74 2.75 2.76
N SER A 500 2.65 3.53 2.80
CA SER A 500 2.60 4.84 2.18
C SER A 500 2.16 5.89 3.18
N TYR A 501 2.93 6.98 3.26
CA TYR A 501 2.55 8.16 4.01
C TYR A 501 1.16 8.71 3.64
N ALA A 502 0.74 8.58 2.38
CA ALA A 502 -0.55 9.09 1.93
C ALA A 502 -1.75 8.27 2.44
N TRP A 503 -1.52 7.10 3.06
CA TRP A 503 -2.58 6.18 3.46
C TRP A 503 -2.30 5.57 4.84
N GLN A 504 -2.92 6.16 5.88
CA GLN A 504 -2.66 5.78 7.28
C GLN A 504 -3.94 5.54 8.08
N PRO A 505 -4.84 4.64 7.63
CA PRO A 505 -6.08 4.36 8.34
C PRO A 505 -5.81 3.59 9.65
N THR A 506 -6.77 3.66 10.56
CA THR A 506 -6.90 2.67 11.63
C THR A 506 -7.55 1.43 11.04
N TYR A 507 -6.90 0.28 11.15
CA TYR A 507 -7.46 -1.00 10.72
C TYR A 507 -8.17 -1.68 11.90
N GLU A 508 -9.44 -2.01 11.72
CA GLU A 508 -10.27 -2.67 12.73
C GLU A 508 -10.13 -4.18 12.60
N LEU A 509 -9.74 -4.85 13.69
CA LEU A 509 -9.58 -6.30 13.70
C LEU A 509 -10.97 -6.93 13.58
N SER A 510 -11.18 -7.70 12.50
CA SER A 510 -12.44 -8.43 12.28
C SER A 510 -12.76 -9.37 13.45
N GLU A 511 -11.71 -9.90 14.09
CA GLU A 511 -11.78 -10.66 15.35
C GLU A 511 -10.91 -9.96 16.41
N PRO A 512 -11.51 -9.27 17.40
CA PRO A 512 -10.77 -8.68 18.50
C PRO A 512 -9.94 -9.70 19.28
N VAL A 513 -8.71 -9.34 19.64
CA VAL A 513 -7.75 -10.25 20.26
C VAL A 513 -7.63 -9.97 21.75
N THR A 514 -7.94 -10.97 22.58
CA THR A 514 -7.69 -10.89 24.02
C THR A 514 -6.20 -11.09 24.30
N VAL A 515 -5.61 -10.15 25.03
CA VAL A 515 -4.21 -10.07 25.38
C VAL A 515 -4.08 -10.14 26.89
N ALA A 516 -3.38 -11.16 27.40
CA ALA A 516 -3.20 -11.33 28.83
C ALA A 516 -2.18 -10.33 29.41
N ALA A 517 -2.34 -9.97 30.68
CA ALA A 517 -1.36 -9.22 31.43
C ALA A 517 0.04 -9.86 31.33
N GLY A 518 1.06 -9.04 31.12
CA GLY A 518 2.44 -9.46 30.89
C GLY A 518 2.77 -9.79 29.44
N THR A 519 1.80 -9.77 28.52
CA THR A 519 2.07 -9.87 27.08
C THR A 519 2.79 -8.61 26.62
N LYS A 520 3.89 -8.80 25.88
CA LYS A 520 4.63 -7.71 25.25
C LYS A 520 4.12 -7.53 23.82
N VAL A 521 3.87 -6.29 23.44
CA VAL A 521 3.59 -5.92 22.05
C VAL A 521 4.83 -5.34 21.40
N HIS A 522 5.03 -5.69 20.13
CA HIS A 522 6.14 -5.25 19.30
C HIS A 522 5.61 -4.48 18.11
N VAL A 523 6.21 -3.33 17.84
CA VAL A 523 6.04 -2.57 16.60
C VAL A 523 7.41 -2.51 15.94
N THR A 524 7.57 -3.17 14.79
CA THR A 524 8.82 -3.19 14.03
C THR A 524 8.61 -2.61 12.65
N GLY A 525 9.60 -1.97 12.06
CA GLY A 525 9.49 -1.44 10.70
C GLY A 525 10.79 -0.86 10.21
N THR A 526 10.75 -0.29 9.01
CA THR A 526 11.96 0.19 8.31
C THR A 526 11.72 1.57 7.72
N PHE A 527 12.77 2.40 7.73
CA PHE A 527 12.83 3.64 6.96
C PHE A 527 13.75 3.50 5.73
N ASP A 528 13.38 4.17 4.64
CA ASP A 528 14.18 4.34 3.42
C ASP A 528 14.51 5.83 3.20
N ASN A 529 15.69 6.23 3.68
CA ASN A 529 16.28 7.56 3.48
C ASN A 529 17.22 7.60 2.26
N SER A 530 17.09 6.67 1.31
CA SER A 530 17.88 6.68 0.07
C SER A 530 17.28 7.60 -0.99
N GLU A 531 18.04 7.84 -2.06
CA GLU A 531 17.59 8.55 -3.26
C GLU A 531 16.60 7.73 -4.13
N PHE A 532 16.41 6.45 -3.81
CA PHE A 532 15.52 5.55 -4.54
C PHE A 532 14.08 5.56 -4.01
N ASN A 533 13.87 6.10 -2.80
CA ASN A 533 12.53 6.36 -2.28
C ASN A 533 11.93 7.60 -2.96
N PRO A 534 10.89 7.47 -3.81
CA PRO A 534 10.31 8.59 -4.54
C PRO A 534 9.61 9.61 -3.64
N ALA A 535 9.27 9.24 -2.39
CA ALA A 535 8.67 10.14 -1.41
C ALA A 535 9.72 10.94 -0.63
N ASN A 536 11.00 10.53 -0.64
CA ASN A 536 12.05 11.16 0.16
C ASN A 536 12.43 12.55 -0.39
N PRO A 537 12.18 13.65 0.34
CA PRO A 537 12.45 14.99 -0.16
C PRO A 537 13.94 15.37 -0.17
N ASP A 538 14.74 14.78 0.71
CA ASP A 538 16.19 15.03 0.81
C ASP A 538 16.87 13.83 1.51
N PRO A 539 17.55 12.95 0.74
CA PRO A 539 18.25 11.79 1.30
C PRO A 539 19.57 12.15 2.00
N SER A 540 20.06 13.39 1.85
CA SER A 540 21.34 13.81 2.43
C SER A 540 21.26 14.19 3.91
N GLN A 541 20.04 14.32 4.45
CA GLN A 541 19.81 14.70 5.83
C GLN A 541 19.89 13.49 6.76
N GLU A 542 20.49 13.69 7.93
CA GLU A 542 20.37 12.79 9.06
C GLU A 542 19.11 13.15 9.85
N LEU A 543 18.21 12.19 10.07
CA LEU A 543 16.89 12.46 10.63
C LEU A 543 16.70 11.92 12.04
N THR A 544 15.89 12.65 12.80
CA THR A 544 15.38 12.28 14.13
C THR A 544 13.88 12.53 14.17
N PHE A 545 13.26 12.23 15.31
CA PHE A 545 11.87 12.59 15.56
C PHE A 545 11.59 14.07 15.25
N GLY A 546 10.48 14.34 14.58
CA GLY A 546 9.92 15.67 14.38
C GLY A 546 8.48 15.62 13.88
N LEU A 547 7.76 16.73 14.02
CA LEU A 547 6.32 16.78 13.71
C LEU A 547 6.04 16.96 12.21
N GLN A 548 6.97 17.54 11.46
CA GLN A 548 6.74 17.87 10.06
C GLN A 548 6.96 16.64 9.17
N SER A 549 6.25 16.55 8.05
CA SER A 549 6.32 15.38 7.16
C SER A 549 7.70 15.12 6.55
N TRP A 550 8.59 16.13 6.50
CA TRP A 550 9.98 15.96 6.09
C TRP A 550 10.92 15.53 7.23
N ASP A 551 10.50 15.69 8.50
CA ASP A 551 11.07 14.99 9.65
C ASP A 551 10.54 13.53 9.65
N GLU A 552 10.64 12.80 10.76
CA GLU A 552 10.08 11.45 10.86
C GLU A 552 9.37 11.19 12.19
N MET A 553 8.51 10.16 12.16
CA MET A 553 7.92 9.51 13.33
C MET A 553 7.94 7.99 13.15
N PHE A 554 7.96 7.26 14.27
CA PHE A 554 7.79 5.81 14.29
C PHE A 554 6.81 5.46 15.41
N ILE A 555 5.54 5.29 15.06
CA ILE A 555 4.46 5.07 16.03
C ILE A 555 3.54 3.96 15.53
N GLY A 556 3.33 2.95 16.37
CA GLY A 556 2.22 2.03 16.23
C GLY A 556 1.14 2.34 17.26
N TYR A 557 -0.08 2.60 16.81
CA TYR A 557 -1.23 2.80 17.71
C TYR A 557 -2.00 1.50 17.90
N TRP A 558 -2.38 1.25 19.15
CA TRP A 558 -3.14 0.10 19.60
C TRP A 558 -4.44 0.60 20.21
N THR A 559 -5.57 0.29 19.58
CA THR A 559 -6.90 0.55 20.13
C THR A 559 -7.37 -0.67 20.91
N TYR A 560 -7.80 -0.46 22.16
CA TYR A 560 -8.12 -1.54 23.08
C TYR A 560 -9.09 -1.10 24.19
N HIS A 561 -9.64 -2.07 24.90
CA HIS A 561 -10.31 -1.87 26.19
C HIS A 561 -9.86 -2.92 27.21
N ALA A 562 -10.06 -2.66 28.51
CA ALA A 562 -9.80 -3.67 29.55
C ALA A 562 -10.81 -4.84 29.45
N VAL A 563 -10.38 -6.06 29.79
CA VAL A 563 -11.29 -7.23 29.85
C VAL A 563 -12.30 -7.06 30.99
N GLU A 564 -11.87 -6.48 32.12
CA GLU A 564 -12.78 -6.13 33.19
C GLU A 564 -13.65 -4.93 32.78
N PRO A 565 -14.99 -5.01 32.94
CA PRO A 565 -15.89 -3.94 32.52
C PRO A 565 -15.71 -2.70 33.39
N ALA A 566 -15.65 -1.53 32.74
CA ALA A 566 -15.66 -0.23 33.41
C ALA A 566 -17.03 0.04 34.06
N ASN A 567 -18.10 -0.36 33.37
CA ASN A 567 -19.48 -0.23 33.85
C ASN A 567 -20.15 -1.62 33.87
N PRO A 568 -20.04 -2.38 34.97
CA PRO A 568 -20.73 -3.66 35.09
C PRO A 568 -22.25 -3.42 35.14
N GLN A 569 -22.96 -3.92 34.14
CA GLN A 569 -24.43 -3.86 34.04
C GLN A 569 -25.15 -4.71 35.08
#